data_AF-A0A7V2SNE7-F1
#
_entry.id   AF-A0A7V2SNE7-F1
#
_cell.length_a   1.000
_cell.length_b   1.000
_cell.length_c   1.000
_cell.angle_alpha   90.00
_cell.angle_beta   90.00
_cell.angle_gamma   90.00
#
_symmetry.space_group_name_H-M   'P 1'
#
loop_
_entity.id
_entity.type
_entity.pdbx_description
1 polymer ?
#
loop_
_entity_poly.entity_id
_entity_poly.type
_entity_poly.pdbx_seq_one_letter_code
_entity_poly.pdbx_strand_id
1 'polypeptide(L)'
;MSMWTMPAIRQYSPLEIFDLRTTGYSLNQARILLESLGPQGTDIYKGPQQILDIFYPAFLTTSIILAMYILAPVHWGYRRNLLIFVPLPAMTMDYLENALIHIMLKIGPDGITREIVELASNSTVLKFQFYGIAALTTALLTAHWAWRKRRNNHLT
;
A
#
# COMPACT_ATOMS: atom_id res chain seq x y z
N MET A 1 -10.19 -2.41 6.13
CA MET A 1 -9.75 -3.68 5.48
C MET A 1 -9.43 -4.73 6.53
N SER A 2 -8.50 -4.46 7.46
CA SER A 2 -8.07 -5.43 8.49
C SER A 2 -9.11 -5.98 9.46
N MET A 3 -10.20 -5.26 9.74
CA MET A 3 -11.22 -5.72 10.69
C MET A 3 -12.42 -6.46 10.06
N TRP A 4 -12.48 -6.58 8.73
CA TRP A 4 -13.65 -7.19 8.06
C TRP A 4 -13.29 -8.23 7.01
N THR A 5 -12.63 -7.83 5.92
CA THR A 5 -12.27 -8.74 4.84
C THR A 5 -11.11 -9.66 5.23
N MET A 6 -10.12 -9.17 5.97
CA MET A 6 -8.97 -9.97 6.38
C MET A 6 -9.30 -11.12 7.34
N PRO A 7 -10.12 -10.94 8.41
CA PRO A 7 -10.53 -12.05 9.26
C PRO A 7 -11.37 -13.07 8.51
N ALA A 8 -12.21 -12.62 7.56
CA ALA A 8 -13.01 -13.51 6.73
C ALA A 8 -12.14 -14.34 5.78
N ILE A 9 -11.12 -13.75 5.14
CA ILE A 9 -10.21 -14.50 4.26
C ILE A 9 -9.31 -15.46 5.05
N ARG A 10 -8.85 -15.07 6.25
CA ARG A 10 -8.03 -15.92 7.14
C ARG A 10 -8.74 -17.18 7.63
N GLN A 11 -10.08 -17.24 7.54
CA GLN A 11 -10.81 -18.48 7.81
C GLN A 11 -10.56 -19.55 6.75
N TYR A 12 -10.20 -19.15 5.53
CA TYR A 12 -9.97 -20.05 4.40
C TYR A 12 -8.48 -20.36 4.18
N SER A 13 -7.58 -19.47 4.60
CA SER A 13 -6.15 -19.69 4.45
C SER A 13 -5.37 -19.35 5.73
N PRO A 14 -4.49 -20.25 6.21
CA PRO A 14 -3.56 -19.92 7.29
C PRO A 14 -2.43 -18.98 6.82
N LEU A 15 -2.27 -18.83 5.50
CA LEU A 15 -1.30 -17.93 4.90
C LEU A 15 -1.85 -16.51 4.84
N GLU A 16 -0.95 -15.55 5.04
CA GLU A 16 -1.26 -14.14 4.83
C GLU A 16 -1.59 -13.87 3.35
N ILE A 17 -2.59 -13.00 3.12
CA ILE A 17 -3.05 -12.55 1.80
C ILE A 17 -1.95 -11.74 1.10
N PHE A 18 -2.01 -11.68 -0.23
CA PHE A 18 -0.91 -11.16 -1.06
C PHE A 18 -0.48 -9.74 -0.67
N ASP A 19 -1.45 -8.84 -0.50
CA ASP A 19 -1.30 -7.40 -0.29
C ASP A 19 -0.71 -7.01 1.09
N LEU A 20 -0.58 -7.98 2.00
CA LEU A 20 0.02 -7.82 3.32
C LEU A 20 1.45 -8.36 3.44
N ARG A 21 1.93 -9.07 2.41
CA ARG A 21 3.25 -9.72 2.46
C ARG A 21 4.36 -8.72 2.18
N THR A 22 4.76 -7.98 3.21
CA THR A 22 5.72 -6.86 3.12
C THR A 22 7.09 -7.24 2.57
N THR A 23 7.47 -8.52 2.62
CA THR A 23 8.75 -9.04 2.11
C THR A 23 8.60 -9.80 0.78
N GLY A 24 7.43 -9.72 0.15
CA GLY A 24 7.14 -10.43 -1.09
C GLY A 24 6.81 -11.91 -0.91
N TYR A 25 6.68 -12.63 -2.01
CA TYR A 25 6.31 -14.04 -2.05
C TYR A 25 6.76 -14.75 -3.33
N SER A 26 6.98 -16.05 -3.21
CA SER A 26 7.34 -16.95 -4.31
C SER A 26 6.13 -17.51 -5.05
N LEU A 27 6.35 -18.03 -6.26
CA LEU A 27 5.35 -18.78 -7.04
C LEU A 27 4.71 -19.92 -6.23
N ASN A 28 5.50 -20.67 -5.46
CA ASN A 28 4.98 -21.76 -4.66
C ASN A 28 4.04 -21.25 -3.56
N GLN A 29 4.43 -20.19 -2.85
CA GLN A 29 3.58 -19.58 -1.82
C GLN A 29 2.31 -18.95 -2.41
N ALA A 30 2.35 -18.47 -3.66
CA ALA A 30 1.19 -17.96 -4.37
C ALA A 30 0.22 -19.10 -4.73
N ARG A 31 0.72 -20.23 -5.24
CA ARG A 31 -0.10 -21.41 -5.53
C ARG A 31 -0.80 -21.94 -4.29
N ILE A 32 -0.05 -22.17 -3.21
CA ILE A 32 -0.61 -22.67 -1.95
C ILE A 32 -1.70 -21.73 -1.42
N LEU A 33 -1.51 -20.41 -1.53
CA LEU A 33 -2.53 -19.44 -1.11
C LEU A 33 -3.78 -19.49 -2.00
N LEU A 34 -3.62 -19.58 -3.32
CA LEU A 34 -4.75 -19.69 -4.24
C LEU A 34 -5.51 -20.99 -4.06
N GLU A 35 -4.81 -22.10 -3.80
CA GLU A 35 -5.40 -23.40 -3.49
C GLU A 35 -6.18 -23.37 -2.17
N SER A 36 -5.64 -22.73 -1.13
CA SER A 36 -6.28 -22.69 0.19
C SER A 36 -7.51 -21.79 0.23
N LEU A 37 -7.56 -20.71 -0.56
CA LEU A 37 -8.69 -19.77 -0.57
C LEU A 37 -10.03 -20.44 -0.93
N GLY A 38 -10.00 -21.45 -1.80
CA GLY A 38 -11.22 -22.05 -2.37
C GLY A 38 -12.13 -21.02 -3.07
N PRO A 39 -13.34 -21.41 -3.49
CA PRO A 39 -14.27 -20.51 -4.19
C PRO A 39 -14.71 -19.33 -3.31
N GLN A 40 -15.03 -19.60 -2.04
CA GLN A 40 -15.60 -18.61 -1.11
C GLN A 40 -14.57 -17.55 -0.70
N GLY A 41 -13.33 -17.94 -0.37
CA GLY A 41 -12.26 -17.00 -0.08
C GLY A 41 -11.90 -16.17 -1.31
N THR A 42 -11.92 -16.78 -2.51
CA THR A 42 -11.70 -16.08 -3.78
C THR A 42 -12.77 -15.02 -4.06
N ASP A 43 -14.04 -15.30 -3.77
CA ASP A 43 -15.15 -14.34 -4.00
C ASP A 43 -15.07 -13.14 -3.05
N ILE A 44 -14.69 -13.36 -1.79
CA ILE A 44 -14.46 -12.26 -0.84
C ILE A 44 -13.27 -11.39 -1.28
N TYR A 45 -12.21 -12.03 -1.77
CA TYR A 45 -11.03 -11.33 -2.27
C TYR A 45 -11.32 -10.54 -3.56
N LYS A 46 -12.13 -11.08 -4.48
CA LYS A 46 -12.56 -10.38 -5.70
C LYS A 46 -13.63 -9.32 -5.46
N GLY A 47 -14.45 -9.45 -4.43
CA GLY A 47 -15.61 -8.58 -4.19
C GLY A 47 -15.29 -7.39 -3.28
N PRO A 48 -15.67 -7.42 -1.99
CA PRO A 48 -15.51 -6.28 -1.08
C PRO A 48 -14.07 -5.78 -0.93
N GLN A 49 -13.09 -6.69 -0.98
CA GLN A 49 -11.68 -6.34 -0.85
C GLN A 49 -11.22 -5.48 -2.05
N GLN A 50 -11.58 -5.87 -3.28
CA GLN A 50 -11.24 -5.11 -4.48
C GLN A 50 -11.79 -3.68 -4.49
N ILE A 51 -13.00 -3.46 -3.97
CA ILE A 51 -13.57 -2.10 -3.87
C ILE A 51 -12.70 -1.24 -2.94
N LEU A 52 -12.33 -1.78 -1.78
CA LEU A 52 -11.50 -1.07 -0.83
C LEU A 52 -10.09 -0.80 -1.39
N ASP A 53 -9.53 -1.75 -2.13
CA ASP A 53 -8.23 -1.66 -2.81
C ASP A 53 -8.20 -0.64 -3.95
N ILE A 54 -9.36 -0.22 -4.47
CA ILE A 54 -9.48 0.89 -5.43
C ILE A 54 -9.45 2.24 -4.71
N PHE A 55 -10.17 2.38 -3.59
CA PHE A 55 -10.33 3.68 -2.93
C PHE A 55 -9.20 4.01 -1.95
N TYR A 56 -8.68 2.99 -1.26
CA TYR A 56 -7.73 3.19 -0.17
C TYR A 56 -6.41 3.83 -0.62
N PRO A 57 -5.76 3.40 -1.73
CA PRO A 57 -4.49 3.98 -2.16
C PRO A 57 -4.60 5.46 -2.53
N ALA A 58 -5.68 5.85 -3.23
CA ALA A 58 -5.97 7.25 -3.53
C ALA A 58 -6.21 8.07 -2.26
N PHE A 59 -7.03 7.56 -1.34
CA PHE A 59 -7.36 8.25 -0.10
C PHE A 59 -6.12 8.46 0.78
N LEU A 60 -5.32 7.40 0.99
CA LEU A 60 -4.09 7.47 1.79
C LEU A 60 -3.08 8.44 1.16
N THR A 61 -2.83 8.31 -0.14
CA THR A 61 -1.87 9.15 -0.86
C THR A 61 -2.28 10.61 -0.84
N THR A 62 -3.55 10.92 -1.07
CA THR A 62 -4.06 12.29 -1.02
C THR A 62 -3.97 12.87 0.39
N SER A 63 -4.25 12.06 1.42
CA SER A 63 -4.13 12.47 2.82
C SER A 63 -2.68 12.82 3.19
N ILE A 64 -1.71 12.00 2.74
CA ILE A 64 -0.29 12.26 2.94
C ILE A 64 0.16 13.52 2.18
N ILE A 65 -0.23 13.67 0.91
CA ILE A 65 0.05 14.88 0.11
C ILE A 65 -0.45 16.12 0.83
N LEU A 66 -1.69 16.10 1.33
CA LEU A 66 -2.28 17.22 2.06
C LEU A 66 -1.53 17.52 3.36
N ALA A 67 -1.19 16.49 4.13
CA ALA A 67 -0.40 16.65 5.36
C ALA A 67 0.97 17.28 5.06
N MET A 68 1.69 16.76 4.07
CA MET A 68 2.97 17.33 3.65
C MET A 68 2.82 18.74 3.10
N TYR A 69 1.75 19.05 2.37
CA TYR A 69 1.47 20.39 1.86
C TYR A 69 1.31 21.41 2.99
N ILE A 70 0.62 21.04 4.07
CA ILE A 70 0.42 21.89 5.25
C ILE A 70 1.73 22.06 6.03
N LEU A 71 2.53 21.00 6.19
CA LEU A 71 3.73 21.01 7.02
C LEU A 71 4.97 21.59 6.31
N ALA A 72 5.08 21.40 5.00
CA ALA A 72 6.26 21.80 4.23
C ALA A 72 6.35 23.33 4.11
N PRO A 73 7.52 23.95 4.43
CA PRO A 73 7.68 25.39 4.37
C PRO A 73 7.48 25.97 2.96
N VAL A 74 6.69 27.05 2.86
CA VAL A 74 6.39 27.72 1.58
C VAL A 74 7.64 28.24 0.86
N HIS A 75 8.65 28.70 1.61
CA HIS A 75 9.90 29.23 1.05
C HIS A 75 10.77 28.17 0.36
N TRP A 76 10.41 26.88 0.40
CA TRP A 76 11.11 25.82 -0.32
C TRP A 76 10.81 25.80 -1.83
N GLY A 77 9.83 26.59 -2.31
CA GLY A 77 9.54 26.75 -3.73
C GLY A 77 9.31 25.42 -4.44
N TYR A 78 9.97 25.18 -5.58
CA TYR A 78 9.78 23.95 -6.37
C TYR A 78 10.11 22.66 -5.59
N ARG A 79 11.03 22.71 -4.62
CA ARG A 79 11.42 21.54 -3.82
C ARG A 79 10.26 21.04 -2.96
N ARG A 80 9.38 21.96 -2.52
CA ARG A 80 8.13 21.61 -1.84
C ARG A 80 7.26 20.74 -2.73
N ASN A 81 7.10 21.11 -4.01
CA ASN A 81 6.27 20.35 -4.94
C ASN A 81 6.83 18.94 -5.18
N LEU A 82 8.14 18.80 -5.34
CA LEU A 82 8.77 17.48 -5.47
C LEU A 82 8.54 16.61 -4.22
N LEU A 83 8.66 17.20 -3.03
CA LEU A 83 8.53 16.49 -1.76
C LEU A 83 7.10 16.00 -1.51
N ILE A 84 6.09 16.84 -1.73
CA ILE A 84 4.71 16.47 -1.41
C ILE A 84 4.20 15.31 -2.27
N PHE A 85 4.76 15.10 -3.47
CA PHE A 85 4.35 14.02 -4.38
C PHE A 85 5.13 12.70 -4.19
N VAL A 86 6.01 12.62 -3.18
CA VAL A 86 6.71 11.38 -2.78
C VAL A 86 5.81 10.15 -2.58
N PRO A 87 4.55 10.22 -2.11
CA PRO A 87 3.71 9.01 -2.00
C PRO A 87 3.10 8.51 -3.33
N LEU A 88 3.18 9.24 -4.44
CA LEU A 88 2.57 8.83 -5.72
C LEU A 88 3.09 7.48 -6.27
N PRO A 89 4.41 7.17 -6.22
CA PRO A 89 4.91 5.86 -6.60
C PRO A 89 4.31 4.73 -5.76
N ALA A 90 4.05 4.96 -4.47
CA ALA A 90 3.43 3.96 -3.60
C ALA A 90 2.03 3.58 -4.09
N MET A 91 1.19 4.59 -4.37
CA MET A 91 -0.15 4.40 -4.94
C MET A 91 -0.12 3.64 -6.26
N THR A 92 0.85 3.96 -7.12
CA THR A 92 1.00 3.33 -8.43
C THR A 92 1.33 1.85 -8.29
N MET A 93 2.23 1.50 -7.38
CA MET A 93 2.59 0.11 -7.08
C MET A 93 1.43 -0.65 -6.43
N ASP A 94 0.63 0.01 -5.58
CA ASP A 94 -0.57 -0.59 -4.97
C ASP A 94 -1.62 -0.95 -6.04
N TYR A 95 -1.92 -0.04 -6.97
CA TYR A 95 -2.83 -0.35 -8.08
C TYR A 95 -2.29 -1.43 -9.03
N LEU A 96 -0.99 -1.43 -9.31
CA LEU A 96 -0.36 -2.47 -10.12
C LEU A 96 -0.49 -3.84 -9.45
N GLU A 97 -0.17 -3.92 -8.16
CA GLU A 97 -0.33 -5.12 -7.35
C GLU A 97 -1.78 -5.62 -7.36
N ASN A 98 -2.77 -4.76 -7.07
CA ASN A 98 -4.18 -5.12 -7.02
C ASN A 98 -4.69 -5.64 -8.36
N ALA A 99 -4.23 -5.05 -9.47
CA ALA A 99 -4.55 -5.54 -10.81
C ALA A 99 -3.98 -6.94 -11.06
N LEU A 100 -2.74 -7.20 -10.64
CA LEU A 100 -2.08 -8.51 -10.80
C LEU A 100 -2.71 -9.57 -9.90
N ILE A 101 -3.02 -9.24 -8.64
CA ILE A 101 -3.75 -10.12 -7.72
C ILE A 101 -5.10 -10.50 -8.32
N HIS A 102 -5.85 -9.55 -8.89
CA HIS A 102 -7.12 -9.84 -9.55
C HIS A 102 -6.98 -10.84 -10.70
N ILE A 103 -5.92 -10.69 -11.51
CA ILE A 103 -5.62 -11.62 -12.59
C ILE A 103 -5.28 -13.01 -12.01
N MET A 104 -4.40 -13.09 -11.01
CA MET A 104 -4.02 -14.35 -10.35
C MET A 104 -5.24 -15.07 -9.75
N LEU A 105 -6.14 -14.35 -9.10
CA LEU A 105 -7.39 -14.90 -8.55
C LEU A 105 -8.36 -15.37 -9.64
N LYS A 106 -8.32 -14.77 -10.85
CA LYS A 106 -9.15 -15.19 -11.99
C LYS A 106 -8.64 -16.45 -12.68
N ILE A 107 -7.33 -16.55 -12.88
CA ILE A 107 -6.72 -17.70 -13.58
C ILE A 107 -6.51 -18.91 -12.66
N GLY A 108 -6.49 -18.69 -11.34
CA GLY A 108 -6.38 -19.76 -10.35
C GLY A 108 -4.96 -20.32 -10.20
N PRO A 109 -4.77 -21.28 -9.28
CA PRO A 109 -3.44 -21.78 -8.90
C PRO A 109 -2.66 -22.45 -10.06
N ASP A 110 -3.37 -23.15 -10.95
CA ASP A 110 -2.76 -23.83 -12.09
C ASP A 110 -2.40 -22.88 -13.25
N GLY A 111 -3.07 -21.72 -13.32
CA GLY A 111 -2.88 -20.75 -14.39
C GLY A 111 -1.80 -19.70 -14.13
N ILE A 112 -1.34 -19.54 -12.90
CA ILE A 112 -0.33 -18.52 -12.56
C ILE A 112 1.07 -18.90 -13.05
N THR A 113 1.75 -17.92 -13.64
CA THR A 113 3.14 -18.03 -14.09
C THR A 113 4.10 -17.40 -13.08
N ARG A 114 5.40 -17.64 -13.27
CA ARG A 114 6.43 -17.02 -12.43
C ARG A 114 6.43 -15.50 -12.57
N GLU A 115 6.28 -15.01 -13.79
CA GLU A 115 6.42 -13.60 -14.16
C GLU A 115 5.32 -12.75 -13.51
N ILE A 116 4.07 -13.21 -13.54
CA ILE A 116 2.96 -12.47 -12.93
C ILE A 116 3.11 -12.41 -11.39
N VAL A 117 3.58 -13.50 -10.78
CA VAL A 117 3.80 -13.57 -9.34
C VAL A 117 4.97 -12.70 -8.91
N GLU A 118 6.09 -12.74 -9.63
CA GLU A 118 7.26 -11.92 -9.34
C GLU A 118 6.92 -10.42 -9.51
N LEU A 119 6.18 -10.04 -10.55
CA LEU A 119 5.74 -8.67 -10.73
C LEU A 119 4.79 -8.22 -9.60
N ALA A 120 3.85 -9.06 -9.20
CA ALA A 120 2.93 -8.75 -8.11
C ALA A 120 3.67 -8.61 -6.77
N SER A 121 4.56 -9.56 -6.46
CA SER A 121 5.41 -9.55 -5.27
C SER A 121 6.32 -8.31 -5.22
N ASN A 122 6.97 -7.97 -6.34
CA ASN A 122 7.81 -6.78 -6.41
C ASN A 122 6.99 -5.50 -6.22
N SER A 123 5.78 -5.45 -6.78
CA SER A 123 4.85 -4.34 -6.57
C SER A 123 4.47 -4.22 -5.08
N THR A 124 4.17 -5.33 -4.40
CA THR A 124 3.94 -5.37 -2.94
C THR A 124 5.11 -4.80 -2.15
N VAL A 125 6.34 -5.23 -2.46
CA VAL A 125 7.53 -4.74 -1.73
C VAL A 125 7.76 -3.25 -1.98
N LEU A 126 7.69 -2.81 -3.24
CA LEU A 126 7.92 -1.42 -3.62
C LEU A 126 6.86 -0.48 -3.04
N LYS A 127 5.57 -0.85 -3.01
CA LYS A 127 4.54 -0.01 -2.38
C LYS A 127 4.85 0.25 -0.91
N PHE A 128 5.28 -0.78 -0.15
CA PHE A 128 5.62 -0.63 1.26
C PHE A 128 6.85 0.25 1.46
N GLN A 129 7.88 0.09 0.62
CA GLN A 129 9.06 0.95 0.67
C GLN A 129 8.71 2.42 0.41
N PHE A 130 7.92 2.70 -0.64
CA PHE A 130 7.51 4.07 -0.96
C PHE A 130 6.60 4.67 0.12
N TYR A 131 5.64 3.91 0.68
CA TYR A 131 4.86 4.39 1.81
C TYR A 131 5.71 4.61 3.07
N GLY A 132 6.73 3.78 3.31
CA GLY A 132 7.70 3.98 4.39
C GLY A 132 8.49 5.28 4.24
N ILE A 133 8.98 5.58 3.03
CA ILE A 133 9.66 6.84 2.72
C ILE A 133 8.73 8.03 2.93
N ALA A 134 7.47 7.94 2.47
CA ALA A 134 6.48 8.99 2.65
C ALA A 134 6.14 9.22 4.13
N ALA A 135 6.00 8.15 4.91
CA ALA A 135 5.76 8.21 6.35
C ALA A 135 6.93 8.88 7.10
N LEU A 136 8.17 8.46 6.82
CA LEU A 136 9.37 9.07 7.39
C LEU A 136 9.46 10.55 7.05
N THR A 137 9.23 10.90 5.79
CA THR A 137 9.24 12.30 5.32
C THR A 137 8.20 13.13 6.06
N THR A 138 6.98 12.62 6.23
CA THR A 138 5.90 13.29 6.97
C THR A 138 6.26 13.48 8.44
N ALA A 139 6.88 12.48 9.07
CA ALA A 139 7.35 12.57 10.46
C ALA A 139 8.42 13.64 10.63
N LEU A 140 9.39 13.72 9.73
CA LEU A 140 10.44 14.74 9.73
C LEU A 140 9.86 16.16 9.55
N LEU A 141 8.91 16.33 8.63
CA LEU A 141 8.20 17.61 8.45
C LEU A 141 7.41 18.00 9.70
N THR A 142 6.76 17.05 10.35
CA THR A 142 6.01 17.27 11.59
C THR A 142 6.95 17.70 12.73
N ALA A 143 8.08 17.01 12.90
CA ALA A 143 9.09 17.36 13.90
C ALA A 143 9.68 18.76 13.65
N HIS A 144 10.01 19.07 12.40
CA HIS A 144 10.49 20.39 12.01
C HIS A 144 9.46 21.50 12.29
N TRP A 145 8.18 21.26 11.95
CA TRP A 145 7.09 22.20 12.25
C TRP A 145 6.94 22.43 13.76
N ALA A 146 6.94 21.36 14.56
CA ALA A 146 6.79 21.44 16.01
C ALA A 146 7.95 22.22 16.66
N TRP A 147 9.19 21.97 16.19
CA TRP A 147 10.37 22.70 16.65
C TRP A 147 10.27 24.21 16.35
N ARG A 148 9.88 24.58 15.12
CA ARG A 148 9.71 26.00 14.74
C ARG A 148 8.63 26.69 15.58
N LYS A 149 7.50 26.01 15.81
CA LYS A 149 6.41 26.55 16.62
C LYS A 149 6.85 26.82 18.07
N ARG A 150 7.59 25.89 18.69
CA ARG A 150 8.15 26.09 20.04
C ARG A 150 9.10 27.28 20.10
N ARG A 151 10.02 27.41 19.13
CA ARG A 151 10.99 28.52 19.10
C ARG A 151 10.31 29.88 19.00
N ASN A 152 9.26 30.01 18.20
CA ASN A 152 8.53 31.27 18.05
C ASN A 152 7.79 31.68 19.32
N ASN A 153 7.25 30.72 20.08
CA ASN A 153 6.54 30.98 21.35
C ASN A 153 7.46 31.42 22.50
N HIS A 154 8.78 31.17 22.41
CA HIS A 154 9.74 31.63 23.43
C HIS A 154 10.25 33.06 23.17
N LEU A 155 9.92 33.66 22.03
CA LEU A 155 10.37 34.99 21.63
C LEU A 155 9.25 36.06 21.74
N THR A 156 8.07 35.67 22.23
CA THR A 156 6.89 36.51 22.50
C THR A 156 6.58 36.47 23.98
#